data_AF-A0A3E4LUS8-F1
#
_entry.id   AF-A0A3E4LUS8-F1
#
_cell.length_a   1.000
_cell.length_b   1.000
_cell.length_c   1.000
_cell.angle_alpha   90.00
_cell.angle_beta   90.00
_cell.angle_gamma   90.00
#
_symmetry.space_group_name_H-M   'P 1'
#
loop_
_entity.id
_entity.type
_entity.pdbx_description
1 polymer ?
#
loop_
_entity_poly.entity_id
_entity_poly.type
_entity_poly.pdbx_seq_one_letter_code
_entity_poly.pdbx_strand_id
1 'polypeptide(L)' 'MEQLTSNNKFTFHGEDTGLSVVDFWSWAYSDLLNNTDRGVLAEYIVYSALLPPPRFENAN' A
#
# COMPACT_ATOMS: atom_id res chain seq x y z
N MET A 1 7.07 12.21 -10.35
CA MET A 1 6.92 10.77 -10.61
C MET A 1 5.50 10.40 -10.21
N GLU A 2 4.78 9.69 -11.08
CA GLU A 2 3.43 9.20 -10.76
C GLU A 2 3.55 8.04 -9.75
N GLN A 3 2.76 8.08 -8.68
CA GLN A 3 2.76 6.99 -7.70
C GLN A 3 1.83 5.87 -8.18
N LEU A 4 2.30 4.63 -8.07
CA LEU A 4 1.49 3.46 -8.35
C LEU A 4 0.55 3.19 -7.17
N THR A 5 -0.73 3.04 -7.48
CA THR A 5 -1.80 2.65 -6.56
C THR A 5 -2.02 1.14 -6.57
N SER A 6 -2.79 0.63 -5.61
CA SER A 6 -3.15 -0.79 -5.53
C SER A 6 -3.79 -1.35 -6.81
N ASN A 7 -4.52 -0.50 -7.55
CA ASN A 7 -5.26 -0.92 -8.74
C ASN A 7 -4.39 -1.03 -9.99
N ASN A 8 -3.13 -0.58 -9.94
CA ASN A 8 -2.24 -0.66 -11.10
C ASN A 8 -1.87 -2.13 -11.37
N LYS A 9 -2.20 -2.59 -12.59
CA LYS A 9 -1.87 -3.92 -13.10
C LYS A 9 -0.50 -3.91 -13.79
N PHE A 10 0.24 -5.00 -13.63
CA PHE A 10 1.45 -5.23 -14.41
C PHE A 10 1.06 -5.78 -15.77
N THR A 11 1.72 -5.29 -16.81
CA THR A 11 1.51 -5.74 -18.18
C THR A 11 2.76 -6.38 -18.75
N PHE A 12 2.57 -7.37 -19.61
CA PHE A 12 3.63 -8.00 -20.39
C PHE A 12 3.24 -7.94 -21.87
N HIS A 13 4.03 -7.24 -22.68
CA HIS A 13 3.68 -6.92 -24.08
C HIS A 13 2.32 -6.24 -24.26
N GLY A 14 1.88 -5.44 -23.29
CA GLY A 14 0.60 -4.74 -23.33
C GLY A 14 -0.60 -5.56 -22.86
N GLU A 15 -0.40 -6.85 -22.57
CA GLU A 15 -1.41 -7.74 -22.01
C GLU A 15 -1.37 -7.70 -20.47
N ASP A 16 -2.54 -7.76 -19.83
CA ASP A 16 -2.65 -7.84 -18.37
C ASP A 16 -2.08 -9.19 -17.89
N THR A 17 -1.21 -9.16 -16.88
CA THR A 17 -0.63 -10.36 -16.28
C THR A 17 -1.52 -11.00 -15.21
N GLY A 18 -2.62 -10.33 -14.84
CA GLY A 18 -3.45 -10.65 -13.68
C GLY A 18 -2.86 -10.13 -12.36
N LEU A 19 -1.57 -9.83 -12.33
CA LEU A 19 -0.84 -9.36 -11.15
C LEU A 19 -0.94 -7.83 -11.02
N SER A 20 -0.99 -7.37 -9.78
CA SER A 20 -1.11 -5.96 -9.42
C SER A 20 -0.04 -5.53 -8.43
N VAL A 21 0.07 -4.22 -8.27
CA VAL A 21 0.98 -3.61 -7.29
C VAL A 21 0.65 -4.09 -5.87
N VAL A 22 -0.62 -4.29 -5.51
CA VAL A 22 -0.98 -4.84 -4.19
C VAL A 22 -0.55 -6.29 -4.01
N ASP A 23 -0.57 -7.11 -5.08
CA ASP A 23 -0.07 -8.49 -5.03
C ASP A 23 1.45 -8.51 -4.74
N PHE A 24 2.19 -7.60 -5.37
CA PHE A 24 3.62 -7.43 -5.12
C PHE A 24 3.92 -7.03 -3.67
N TRP A 25 3.25 -6.00 -3.14
CA TRP A 25 3.45 -5.57 -1.75
C TRP A 25 3.11 -6.67 -0.76
N SER A 26 2.02 -7.41 -1.02
CA SER A 26 1.63 -8.55 -0.20
C SER A 26 2.71 -9.63 -0.20
N TRP A 27 3.27 -9.98 -1.36
CA TRP A 27 4.36 -10.95 -1.41
C TRP A 27 5.64 -10.46 -0.72
N ALA A 28 6.03 -9.20 -0.91
CA ALA A 28 7.30 -8.68 -0.43
C ALA A 28 7.30 -8.33 1.08
N TYR A 29 6.16 -7.94 1.65
CA TYR A 29 6.10 -7.36 3.00
C TYR A 29 5.01 -7.95 3.92
N SER A 30 4.32 -9.02 3.50
CA SER A 30 3.36 -9.68 4.39
C SER A 30 4.02 -10.43 5.55
N ASP A 31 5.29 -10.84 5.41
CA ASP A 31 6.04 -11.48 6.48
C ASP A 31 6.56 -10.44 7.48
N LEU A 32 5.70 -10.11 8.45
CA LEU A 32 6.01 -9.19 9.53
C LEU A 32 6.80 -9.86 10.67
N LEU A 33 7.45 -11.01 10.45
CA LEU A 33 8.31 -11.63 11.46
C LEU A 33 9.74 -11.08 11.41
N ASN A 34 10.16 -10.53 10.26
CA ASN A 34 11.45 -9.87 10.14
C ASN A 34 11.45 -8.53 10.88
N ASN A 35 12.51 -8.27 11.65
CA ASN A 35 12.66 -7.04 12.43
C ASN A 35 12.69 -5.77 11.56
N THR A 36 13.21 -5.87 10.33
CA THR A 36 13.26 -4.72 9.41
C THR A 36 11.85 -4.30 8.98
N ASP A 37 11.04 -5.25 8.50
CA ASP A 37 9.68 -4.96 8.01
C ASP A 37 8.75 -4.54 9.16
N ARG A 38 8.95 -5.11 10.36
CA ARG A 38 8.29 -4.62 11.58
C ARG A 38 8.63 -3.17 11.91
N GLY A 39 9.87 -2.74 11.68
CA GLY A 39 10.30 -1.35 11.84
C GLY A 39 9.53 -0.43 10.89
N VAL A 40 9.47 -0.79 9.60
CA VAL A 40 8.71 -0.05 8.59
C VAL A 40 7.22 0.03 8.93
N LEU A 41 6.62 -1.07 9.41
CA LEU A 41 5.24 -1.08 9.85
C LEU A 41 5.01 -0.15 11.06
N ALA A 42 5.91 -0.15 12.04
CA ALA A 42 5.81 0.74 13.20
C ALA A 42 5.85 2.21 12.80
N GLU A 43 6.75 2.59 11.88
CA GLU A 43 6.81 3.94 11.33
C GLU A 43 5.51 4.31 10.60
N TYR A 44 4.97 3.40 9.79
CA TYR A 44 3.70 3.62 9.09
C TYR A 44 2.51 3.81 10.04
N ILE A 45 2.45 3.07 11.15
CA ILE A 45 1.42 3.23 12.18
C ILE A 45 1.53 4.62 12.83
N VAL A 46 2.74 5.03 13.20
CA VAL A 46 2.99 6.37 13.78
C VAL A 46 2.57 7.46 12.79
N TYR A 47 3.01 7.35 11.53
CA TYR A 47 2.61 8.28 10.47
C TYR A 47 1.08 8.36 10.32
N SER A 48 0.40 7.21 10.30
CA SER A 48 -1.05 7.14 10.16
C SER A 48 -1.78 7.82 11.32
N ALA A 49 -1.25 7.76 12.54
CA ALA A 49 -1.82 8.42 13.71
C ALA A 49 -1.66 9.95 13.69
N LEU A 50 -0.72 10.49 12.89
CA LEU A 50 -0.55 11.92 12.69
C LEU A 50 -1.51 12.50 11.64
N LEU A 51 -2.19 11.63 10.88
CA LEU A 51 -3.20 12.08 9.92
C LEU A 51 -4.42 12.61 10.69
N PRO A 52 -5.00 13.75 10.25
CA PRO A 52 -6.24 14.22 10.84
C PRO A 52 -7.33 13.14 10.70
N PRO A 53 -8.24 13.02 11.68
CA PRO A 53 -9.35 12.09 11.58
C PRO A 53 -10.11 12.34 10.26
N PRO A 54 -10.64 11.29 9.61
CA PRO A 54 -11.37 11.44 8.37
C PRO A 54 -12.43 12.53 8.55
N ARG A 55 -12.34 13.56 7.71
CA ARG A 55 -13.33 14.63 7.71
C ARG A 55 -14.61 14.00 7.18
N PHE A 56 -15.52 13.63 8.07
CA PHE A 56 -16.88 13.34 7.68
C PHE A 56 -17.44 14.68 7.18
N GLU A 57 -17.41 14.89 5.86
CA GLU A 57 -18.20 15.96 5.27
C GLU A 57 -19.64 15.61 5.56
N ASN A 58 -20.27 16.46 6.38
CA ASN A 58 -21.68 16.34 6.70
C ASN A 58 -22.45 16.41 5.37
N ALA A 59 -22.95 15.25 4.92
CA ALA A 59 -23.90 15.19 3.83
C ALA A 59 -25.18 15.90 4.30
N ASN A 60 -25.28 17.19 3.95
CA ASN A 60 -26.53 17.95 3.97
C ASN A 60 -27.17 17.84 2.58
#